data_AF-A0A139IJ48-F1
#
_entry.id   AF-A0A139IJ48-F1
#
_cell.length_a   1.000
_cell.length_b   1.000
_cell.length_c   1.000
_cell.angle_alpha   90.00
_cell.angle_beta   90.00
_cell.angle_gamma   90.00
#
_symmetry.space_group_name_H-M   'P 1'
#
loop_
_entity.id
_entity.type
_entity.pdbx_description
1 polymer ?
#
loop_
_entity_poly.entity_id
_entity_poly.type
_entity_poly.pdbx_seq_one_letter_code
_entity_poly.pdbx_strand_id
1 'polypeptide(L)'
;MASCRDVYLTSFNGDVTALDSVVHRFDKYDLEAPTIIQTEKSYYALMSHKTGYRPNSPWSQPFFVTPLNTRTYNSRSGFSLRVNGTKKATYLYLGDQWDSRSVWESRYIWLPMSIDDDKKDLQLLWHDVYDLDVKTGEWSPVRGQTCFANEAQVSGDAFKQEANFASNGSIVTGIYGNDITVAFSGIEGTGKPQWVSFYYQNIDDMGFGDQPGGTPDRIGGTWVLRRISSVVVNGDEENVHELRQRDTHKSIILSTPSLLTLDEGSENTITVGGLWNGNDTKGADSDRIVVYPSED
;
A
#
# COMPACT_ATOMS: atom_id res chain seq x y z
N MET A 1 -38.18 3.18 0.68
CA MET A 1 -36.89 3.56 1.31
C MET A 1 -35.77 3.18 0.35
N ALA A 2 -35.27 4.14 -0.43
CA ALA A 2 -34.18 3.93 -1.39
C ALA A 2 -33.47 5.27 -1.58
N SER A 3 -32.53 5.63 -0.70
CA SER A 3 -31.93 6.98 -0.73
C SER A 3 -30.47 7.08 -0.27
N CYS A 4 -29.74 5.98 -0.05
CA CYS A 4 -28.35 6.03 0.43
C CYS A 4 -27.33 5.43 -0.56
N ARG A 5 -27.67 5.34 -1.85
CA ARG A 5 -26.80 4.75 -2.90
C ARG A 5 -26.25 5.78 -3.91
N ASP A 6 -26.80 6.98 -3.91
CA ASP A 6 -26.40 8.06 -4.80
C ASP A 6 -25.31 8.93 -4.17
N VAL A 7 -24.45 9.50 -5.01
CA VAL A 7 -23.51 10.56 -4.62
C VAL A 7 -23.86 11.82 -5.39
N TYR A 8 -23.86 12.96 -4.70
CA TYR A 8 -24.24 14.24 -5.27
C TYR A 8 -23.04 15.20 -5.30
N LEU A 9 -22.84 15.86 -6.44
CA LEU A 9 -22.03 17.07 -6.53
C LEU A 9 -22.97 18.26 -6.43
N THR A 10 -22.77 19.11 -5.41
CA THR A 10 -23.66 20.23 -5.10
C THR A 10 -22.83 21.50 -4.98
N SER A 11 -23.30 22.59 -5.57
CA SER A 11 -22.70 23.91 -5.41
C SER A 11 -22.96 24.46 -4.00
N PHE A 12 -22.07 25.34 -3.54
CA PHE A 12 -22.32 26.16 -2.37
C PHE A 12 -22.93 27.50 -2.78
N ASN A 13 -23.66 28.14 -1.86
CA ASN A 13 -24.00 29.55 -1.99
C ASN A 13 -22.74 30.43 -1.95
N GLY A 14 -22.88 31.72 -2.31
CA GLY A 14 -21.74 32.65 -2.40
C GLY A 14 -20.90 32.78 -1.12
N ASP A 15 -21.53 32.60 0.04
CA ASP A 15 -20.87 32.69 1.35
C ASP A 15 -20.28 31.35 1.83
N VAL A 16 -20.45 30.26 1.08
CA VAL A 16 -19.98 28.90 1.40
C VAL A 16 -20.51 28.40 2.76
N THR A 17 -21.74 28.76 3.09
CA THR A 17 -22.41 28.40 4.35
C THR A 17 -23.53 27.38 4.17
N ALA A 18 -24.05 27.24 2.95
CA ALA A 18 -25.12 26.31 2.63
C ALA A 18 -24.95 25.73 1.22
N LEU A 19 -25.57 24.56 1.01
CA LEU A 19 -25.75 23.98 -0.31
C LEU A 19 -26.78 24.81 -1.09
N ASP A 20 -26.49 25.08 -2.36
CA ASP A 20 -27.36 25.86 -3.25
C ASP A 20 -28.10 24.95 -4.23
N SER A 21 -27.37 24.33 -5.17
CA SER A 21 -27.96 23.54 -6.25
C SER A 21 -27.19 22.25 -6.54
N VAL A 22 -27.92 21.15 -6.77
CA VAL A 22 -27.31 19.88 -7.22
C VAL A 22 -26.83 20.06 -8.66
N VAL A 23 -25.52 19.98 -8.86
CA VAL A 23 -24.84 20.15 -10.16
C VAL A 23 -24.74 18.83 -10.90
N HIS A 24 -24.52 17.73 -10.17
CA HIS A 24 -24.45 16.40 -10.74
C HIS A 24 -24.89 15.33 -9.74
N ARG A 25 -25.40 14.20 -10.24
CA ARG A 25 -25.75 13.02 -9.46
C ARG A 25 -25.11 11.79 -10.08
N PHE A 26 -24.34 11.07 -9.28
CA PHE A 26 -23.86 9.73 -9.58
C PHE A 26 -24.91 8.74 -9.09
N ASP A 27 -25.74 8.24 -10.01
CA ASP A 27 -26.90 7.40 -9.70
C ASP A 27 -26.52 5.96 -9.29
N LYS A 28 -26.80 5.60 -8.03
CA LYS A 28 -26.83 4.22 -7.50
C LYS A 28 -25.51 3.43 -7.62
N TYR A 29 -24.36 4.09 -7.54
CA TYR A 29 -23.04 3.44 -7.64
C TYR A 29 -22.45 2.98 -6.29
N ASP A 30 -23.10 3.28 -5.15
CA ASP A 30 -22.57 2.95 -3.81
C ASP A 30 -21.13 3.42 -3.61
N LEU A 31 -20.87 4.66 -3.99
CA LEU A 31 -19.58 5.31 -3.86
C LEU A 31 -19.46 6.09 -2.56
N GLU A 32 -18.24 6.25 -2.07
CA GLU A 32 -17.85 7.04 -0.92
C GLU A 32 -16.42 7.58 -1.10
N ALA A 33 -15.93 8.30 -0.08
CA ALA A 33 -14.57 8.83 -0.02
C ALA A 33 -14.15 9.64 -1.28
N PRO A 34 -14.94 10.67 -1.65
CA PRO A 34 -14.74 11.36 -2.91
C PRO A 34 -13.54 12.31 -2.88
N THR A 35 -12.81 12.35 -3.99
CA THR A 35 -11.90 13.45 -4.31
C THR A 35 -12.05 13.86 -5.77
N ILE A 36 -11.91 15.17 -6.04
CA ILE A 36 -12.00 15.74 -7.37
C ILE A 36 -10.64 16.30 -7.76
N ILE A 37 -10.10 15.80 -8.87
CA ILE A 37 -8.86 16.29 -9.47
C ILE A 37 -9.23 17.26 -10.57
N GLN A 38 -8.82 18.52 -10.44
CA GLN A 38 -9.00 19.54 -11.46
C GLN A 38 -7.71 19.73 -12.26
N THR A 39 -7.76 19.40 -13.56
CA THR A 39 -6.70 19.76 -14.51
C THR A 39 -7.03 21.08 -15.21
N GLU A 40 -6.16 21.52 -16.12
CA GLU A 40 -6.44 22.69 -16.98
C GLU A 40 -7.58 22.43 -17.97
N LYS A 41 -7.86 21.15 -18.31
CA LYS A 41 -8.82 20.77 -19.35
C LYS A 41 -10.08 20.08 -18.79
N SER A 42 -9.98 19.41 -17.65
CA SER A 42 -10.99 18.46 -17.17
C SER A 42 -11.12 18.40 -15.65
N TYR A 43 -12.16 17.71 -15.20
CA TYR A 43 -12.32 17.25 -13.83
C TYR A 43 -12.40 15.73 -13.81
N TYR A 44 -11.66 15.10 -12.91
CA TYR A 44 -11.75 13.68 -12.62
C TYR A 44 -12.34 13.49 -11.23
N ALA A 45 -13.32 12.61 -11.11
CA ALA A 45 -13.85 12.19 -9.82
C ALA A 45 -13.27 10.80 -9.49
N LEU A 46 -12.59 10.71 -8.35
CA LEU A 46 -12.08 9.45 -7.81
C LEU A 46 -12.84 9.15 -6.51
N MET A 47 -13.42 7.96 -6.44
CA MET A 47 -14.20 7.49 -5.30
C MET A 47 -13.89 6.02 -5.03
N SER A 48 -14.27 5.52 -3.85
CA SER A 48 -14.22 4.09 -3.53
C SER A 48 -15.63 3.53 -3.41
N HIS A 49 -15.78 2.21 -3.53
CA HIS A 49 -17.02 1.56 -3.12
C HIS A 49 -17.17 1.51 -1.59
N LYS A 50 -18.41 1.33 -1.10
CA LYS A 50 -18.73 1.24 0.34
C LYS A 50 -18.36 -0.11 0.93
N THR A 51 -17.13 -0.26 1.41
CA THR A 51 -16.61 -1.51 2.03
C THR A 51 -16.16 -1.35 3.48
N GLY A 52 -16.68 -0.35 4.21
CA GLY A 52 -16.32 -0.12 5.62
C GLY A 52 -14.87 0.33 5.75
N TYR A 53 -14.06 -0.20 6.67
CA TYR A 53 -12.61 0.13 6.71
C TYR A 53 -11.76 -0.62 5.68
N ARG A 54 -12.36 -1.47 4.82
CA ARG A 54 -11.60 -2.27 3.85
C ARG A 54 -11.25 -1.46 2.61
N PRO A 55 -10.01 -1.48 2.12
CA PRO A 55 -9.74 -0.93 0.80
C PRO A 55 -10.49 -1.75 -0.25
N ASN A 56 -10.79 -1.13 -1.39
CA ASN A 56 -11.36 -1.79 -2.56
C ASN A 56 -10.62 -1.29 -3.79
N SER A 57 -10.81 -1.97 -4.92
CA SER A 57 -10.30 -1.46 -6.19
C SER A 57 -10.98 -0.11 -6.50
N PRO A 58 -10.21 0.96 -6.73
CA PRO A 58 -10.73 2.31 -6.78
C PRO A 58 -11.57 2.50 -8.04
N TRP A 59 -12.58 3.35 -7.94
CA TRP A 59 -13.49 3.65 -9.04
C TRP A 59 -13.33 5.12 -9.46
N SER A 60 -12.75 5.36 -10.63
CA SER A 60 -13.07 6.54 -11.43
C SER A 60 -14.01 6.07 -12.52
N GLN A 61 -15.26 6.50 -12.52
CA GLN A 61 -16.24 6.00 -13.46
C GLN A 61 -15.74 6.12 -14.93
N PRO A 62 -15.58 5.02 -15.73
CA PRO A 62 -15.81 3.59 -15.46
C PRO A 62 -14.56 2.68 -15.37
N PHE A 63 -13.35 3.20 -15.15
CA PHE A 63 -12.10 2.43 -15.17
C PHE A 63 -11.36 2.42 -13.83
N PHE A 64 -10.47 1.44 -13.66
CA PHE A 64 -9.59 1.34 -12.49
C PHE A 64 -8.39 2.28 -12.65
N VAL A 65 -8.01 2.94 -11.56
CA VAL A 65 -6.82 3.81 -11.54
C VAL A 65 -5.56 3.10 -11.05
N THR A 66 -5.65 1.80 -10.74
CA THR A 66 -4.55 0.94 -10.31
C THR A 66 -4.66 -0.43 -10.97
N PRO A 67 -3.58 -1.25 -10.99
CA PRO A 67 -3.68 -2.65 -11.37
C PRO A 67 -4.76 -3.38 -10.56
N LEU A 68 -5.44 -4.32 -11.23
CA LEU A 68 -6.50 -5.12 -10.62
C LEU A 68 -6.01 -5.84 -9.35
N ASN A 69 -6.91 -6.05 -8.39
CA ASN A 69 -6.68 -6.81 -7.16
C ASN A 69 -5.65 -6.23 -6.18
N THR A 70 -5.07 -5.05 -6.48
CA THR A 70 -4.22 -4.31 -5.52
C THR A 70 -5.04 -3.53 -4.49
N ARG A 71 -6.35 -3.32 -4.74
CA ARG A 71 -7.25 -2.53 -3.90
C ARG A 71 -6.74 -1.10 -3.65
N THR A 72 -6.39 -0.41 -4.74
CA THR A 72 -5.72 0.91 -4.68
C THR A 72 -4.41 0.85 -3.90
N TYR A 73 -3.62 -0.20 -4.10
CA TYR A 73 -2.45 -0.49 -3.25
C TYR A 73 -2.79 -0.52 -1.76
N ASN A 74 -3.88 -1.21 -1.42
CA ASN A 74 -4.43 -1.31 -0.07
C ASN A 74 -4.71 0.06 0.58
N SER A 75 -5.38 0.95 -0.15
CA SER A 75 -5.75 2.28 0.35
C SER A 75 -7.12 2.74 -0.12
N ARG A 76 -7.60 3.83 0.47
CA ARG A 76 -8.84 4.52 0.08
C ARG A 76 -8.56 6.00 -0.09
N SER A 77 -9.16 6.62 -1.11
CA SER A 77 -9.03 8.05 -1.37
C SER A 77 -9.44 8.87 -0.14
N GLY A 78 -8.58 9.80 0.29
CA GLY A 78 -8.92 10.83 1.26
C GLY A 78 -8.98 12.20 0.58
N PHE A 79 -7.89 12.55 -0.12
CA PHE A 79 -7.74 13.82 -0.81
C PHE A 79 -6.93 13.67 -2.10
N SER A 80 -6.88 14.74 -2.89
CA SER A 80 -5.94 14.87 -4.00
C SER A 80 -5.31 16.25 -3.93
N LEU A 81 -4.01 16.32 -4.18
CA LEU A 81 -3.24 17.55 -4.08
C LEU A 81 -2.64 17.88 -5.45
N ARG A 82 -2.84 19.12 -5.89
CA ARG A 82 -2.16 19.68 -7.05
C ARG A 82 -0.99 20.54 -6.60
N VAL A 83 0.22 20.15 -6.97
CA VAL A 83 1.46 20.90 -6.76
C VAL A 83 1.73 21.70 -8.03
N ASN A 84 1.57 23.03 -7.93
CA ASN A 84 1.87 23.95 -9.03
C ASN A 84 3.36 24.32 -9.02
N GLY A 85 4.16 23.48 -9.64
CA GLY A 85 5.59 23.71 -9.80
C GLY A 85 5.91 24.68 -10.94
N THR A 86 7.10 25.27 -10.87
CA THR A 86 7.63 26.18 -11.90
C THR A 86 7.92 25.51 -13.25
N LYS A 87 8.09 24.18 -13.28
CA LYS A 87 8.33 23.41 -14.51
C LYS A 87 7.14 22.56 -14.93
N LYS A 88 6.43 21.96 -13.96
CA LYS A 88 5.21 21.18 -14.24
C LYS A 88 4.24 21.21 -13.07
N ALA A 89 2.96 20.98 -13.36
CA ALA A 89 1.99 20.62 -12.34
C ALA A 89 2.08 19.11 -12.05
N THR A 90 2.15 18.74 -10.77
CA THR A 90 2.09 17.34 -10.32
C THR A 90 0.86 17.12 -9.48
N TYR A 91 0.18 16.00 -9.71
CA TYR A 91 -1.01 15.61 -8.98
C TYR A 91 -0.67 14.42 -8.09
N LEU A 92 -1.02 14.52 -6.81
CA LEU A 92 -0.83 13.48 -5.82
C LEU A 92 -2.18 12.94 -5.38
N TYR A 93 -2.29 11.61 -5.37
CA TYR A 93 -3.32 10.89 -4.65
C TYR A 93 -2.92 10.80 -3.18
N LEU A 94 -3.79 11.23 -2.26
CA LEU A 94 -3.57 11.15 -0.83
C LEU A 94 -4.61 10.18 -0.25
N GLY A 95 -4.20 8.92 -0.11
CA GLY A 95 -5.05 7.86 0.42
C GLY A 95 -4.68 7.44 1.84
N ASP A 96 -5.66 6.86 2.51
CA ASP A 96 -5.52 6.23 3.82
C ASP A 96 -5.51 4.70 3.67
N GLN A 97 -4.49 4.06 4.22
CA GLN A 97 -4.46 2.63 4.49
C GLN A 97 -4.98 2.42 5.92
N TRP A 98 -6.29 2.21 6.03
CA TRP A 98 -6.97 2.08 7.30
C TRP A 98 -6.60 0.81 8.08
N ASP A 99 -6.52 0.96 9.39
CA ASP A 99 -6.37 -0.14 10.33
C ASP A 99 -7.53 -0.21 11.32
N SER A 100 -8.55 -1.02 11.02
CA SER A 100 -9.76 -1.07 11.84
C SER A 100 -9.54 -1.54 13.28
N ARG A 101 -8.48 -2.31 13.55
CA ARG A 101 -8.16 -2.80 14.90
C ARG A 101 -7.36 -1.80 15.72
N SER A 102 -6.59 -0.96 15.04
CA SER A 102 -5.70 0.01 15.68
C SER A 102 -5.71 1.27 14.82
N VAL A 103 -6.79 2.06 14.87
CA VAL A 103 -7.01 3.18 13.93
C VAL A 103 -5.86 4.19 13.94
N TRP A 104 -5.23 4.39 15.09
CA TRP A 104 -4.03 5.23 15.24
C TRP A 104 -2.80 4.68 14.49
N GLU A 105 -2.81 3.40 14.10
CA GLU A 105 -1.81 2.75 13.26
C GLU A 105 -2.16 2.75 11.76
N SER A 106 -3.19 3.50 11.35
CA SER A 106 -3.43 3.72 9.93
C SER A 106 -2.22 4.44 9.29
N ARG A 107 -2.01 4.23 8.00
CA ARG A 107 -0.88 4.79 7.25
C ARG A 107 -1.36 5.59 6.05
N TYR A 108 -0.48 6.43 5.52
CA TYR A 108 -0.76 7.25 4.36
C TYR A 108 -0.13 6.64 3.11
N ILE A 109 -0.90 6.56 2.03
CA ILE A 109 -0.44 6.13 0.70
C ILE A 109 -0.52 7.33 -0.22
N TRP A 110 0.61 8.01 -0.40
CA TRP A 110 0.70 9.23 -1.18
C TRP A 110 1.46 8.97 -2.47
N LEU A 111 0.74 8.98 -3.59
CA LEU A 111 1.26 8.51 -4.88
C LEU A 111 1.12 9.58 -5.97
N PRO A 112 2.13 9.75 -6.83
CA PRO A 112 1.97 10.53 -8.05
C PRO A 112 0.89 9.94 -8.96
N MET A 113 0.16 10.81 -9.64
CA MET A 113 -0.83 10.44 -10.66
C MET A 113 -0.30 10.74 -12.07
N SER A 114 -0.47 9.80 -12.99
CA SER A 114 -0.38 10.04 -14.43
C SER A 114 -1.77 10.37 -14.96
N ILE A 115 -1.93 11.53 -15.58
CA ILE A 115 -3.21 11.98 -16.14
C ILE A 115 -3.02 12.30 -17.62
N ASP A 116 -3.85 11.69 -18.46
CA ASP A 116 -3.95 11.99 -19.89
C ASP A 116 -5.37 12.50 -20.18
N ASP A 117 -5.52 13.82 -20.23
CA ASP A 117 -6.80 14.50 -20.50
C ASP A 117 -7.39 14.12 -21.85
N ASP A 118 -6.55 13.93 -22.87
CA ASP A 118 -7.02 13.66 -24.24
C ASP A 118 -7.56 12.23 -24.35
N LYS A 119 -6.98 11.28 -23.60
CA LYS A 119 -7.49 9.90 -23.48
C LYS A 119 -8.50 9.71 -22.36
N LYS A 120 -8.71 10.71 -21.51
CA LYS A 120 -9.51 10.63 -20.27
C LYS A 120 -9.03 9.51 -19.34
N ASP A 121 -7.71 9.34 -19.24
CA ASP A 121 -7.08 8.30 -18.42
C ASP A 121 -6.44 8.90 -17.16
N LEU A 122 -6.49 8.14 -16.07
CA LEU A 122 -5.88 8.47 -14.79
C LEU A 122 -5.32 7.20 -14.15
N GLN A 123 -4.05 7.22 -13.79
CA GLN A 123 -3.39 6.09 -13.13
C GLN A 123 -2.58 6.55 -11.92
N LEU A 124 -2.66 5.80 -10.82
CA LEU A 124 -1.79 5.97 -9.66
C LEU A 124 -0.49 5.19 -9.88
N LEU A 125 0.64 5.87 -9.71
CA LEU A 125 1.96 5.32 -9.96
C LEU A 125 2.57 4.86 -8.64
N TRP A 126 2.63 3.54 -8.43
CA TRP A 126 3.25 3.00 -7.22
C TRP A 126 4.77 3.17 -7.26
N HIS A 127 5.29 3.87 -6.25
CA HIS A 127 6.70 3.99 -5.95
C HIS A 127 6.85 3.97 -4.43
N ASP A 128 7.58 2.99 -3.88
CA ASP A 128 7.75 2.92 -2.42
C ASP A 128 8.47 4.14 -1.87
N VAL A 129 9.45 4.63 -2.64
CA VAL A 129 10.24 5.82 -2.36
C VAL A 129 10.37 6.63 -3.66
N TYR A 130 10.00 7.90 -3.59
CA TYR A 130 10.19 8.86 -4.67
C TYR A 130 10.56 10.21 -4.09
N ASP A 131 11.33 10.98 -4.85
CA ASP A 131 11.64 12.36 -4.52
C ASP A 131 10.69 13.30 -5.27
N LEU A 132 10.26 14.38 -4.61
CA LEU A 132 9.36 15.39 -5.15
C LEU A 132 9.88 16.78 -4.79
N ASP A 133 10.34 17.51 -5.80
CA ASP A 133 10.65 18.92 -5.66
C ASP A 133 9.36 19.75 -5.82
N VAL A 134 8.82 20.23 -4.70
CA VAL A 134 7.60 21.04 -4.67
C VAL A 134 7.74 22.39 -5.39
N LYS A 135 8.96 22.92 -5.57
CA LYS A 135 9.21 24.19 -6.26
C LYS A 135 9.13 24.03 -7.77
N THR A 136 9.68 22.95 -8.31
CA THR A 136 9.63 22.67 -9.75
C THR A 136 8.42 21.84 -10.15
N GLY A 137 7.85 21.12 -9.19
CA GLY A 137 6.81 20.11 -9.39
C GLY A 137 7.36 18.82 -9.98
N GLU A 138 8.68 18.68 -10.16
CA GLU A 138 9.31 17.47 -10.68
C GLU A 138 9.36 16.38 -9.62
N TRP A 139 9.19 15.13 -10.03
CA TRP A 139 9.32 13.97 -9.17
C TRP A 139 9.96 12.83 -9.94
N SER A 140 10.66 11.93 -9.22
CA SER A 140 11.24 10.72 -9.79
C SER A 140 11.33 9.60 -8.76
N PRO A 141 11.17 8.33 -9.17
CA PRO A 141 11.36 7.21 -8.26
C PRO A 141 12.82 7.11 -7.82
N VAL A 142 13.04 6.81 -6.54
CA VAL A 142 14.38 6.48 -6.02
C VAL A 142 14.66 5.01 -6.36
N ARG A 143 15.87 4.72 -6.82
CA ARG A 143 16.28 3.34 -7.15
C ARG A 143 17.03 2.74 -5.96
N GLY A 144 16.60 1.55 -5.54
CA GLY A 144 17.28 0.76 -4.53
C GLY A 144 17.92 -0.50 -5.10
N GLN A 145 18.72 -1.16 -4.27
CA GLN A 145 19.29 -2.48 -4.52
C GLN A 145 18.29 -3.56 -4.08
N THR A 146 18.05 -4.54 -4.94
CA THR A 146 17.11 -5.63 -4.67
C THR A 146 17.83 -6.85 -4.11
N CYS A 147 17.29 -7.44 -3.04
CA CYS A 147 17.67 -8.75 -2.54
C CYS A 147 16.46 -9.69 -2.61
N PHE A 148 16.56 -10.79 -3.35
CA PHE A 148 15.44 -11.68 -3.59
C PHE A 148 15.32 -12.80 -2.55
N ALA A 149 14.09 -13.14 -2.16
CA ALA A 149 13.86 -14.16 -1.14
C ALA A 149 14.22 -15.58 -1.63
N ASN A 150 14.23 -15.82 -2.95
CA ASN A 150 14.69 -17.09 -3.51
C ASN A 150 16.19 -17.35 -3.27
N GLU A 151 16.98 -16.30 -3.03
CA GLU A 151 18.41 -16.35 -2.73
C GLU A 151 18.70 -16.23 -1.22
N ALA A 152 17.73 -15.74 -0.44
CA ALA A 152 17.82 -15.61 1.01
C ALA A 152 17.98 -16.96 1.74
N GLN A 153 18.57 -16.90 2.93
CA GLN A 153 18.66 -18.03 3.84
C GLN A 153 17.31 -18.22 4.56
N VAL A 154 16.89 -19.47 4.76
CA VAL A 154 15.67 -19.81 5.52
C VAL A 154 16.05 -20.61 6.76
N SER A 155 15.31 -20.42 7.86
CA SER A 155 15.49 -21.14 9.13
C SER A 155 14.21 -21.87 9.53
N GLY A 156 14.37 -22.94 10.32
CA GLY A 156 13.26 -23.77 10.78
C GLY A 156 12.50 -24.41 9.63
N ASP A 157 11.17 -24.35 9.69
CA ASP A 157 10.27 -24.91 8.68
C ASP A 157 9.91 -23.91 7.56
N ALA A 158 10.60 -22.78 7.44
CA ALA A 158 10.38 -21.83 6.35
C ALA A 158 10.90 -22.46 5.06
N PHE A 159 10.14 -22.29 3.97
CA PHE A 159 10.49 -22.94 2.72
C PHE A 159 10.23 -22.05 1.50
N LYS A 160 11.01 -22.28 0.46
CA LYS A 160 10.86 -21.66 -0.85
C LYS A 160 9.80 -22.43 -1.64
N GLN A 161 8.75 -21.73 -2.07
CA GLN A 161 7.68 -22.28 -2.87
C GLN A 161 7.73 -21.71 -4.29
N GLU A 162 7.40 -22.54 -5.28
CA GLU A 162 7.19 -22.08 -6.65
C GLU A 162 5.97 -21.16 -6.71
N ALA A 163 6.16 -19.96 -7.25
CA ALA A 163 5.16 -18.91 -7.34
C ALA A 163 5.43 -18.08 -8.60
N ASN A 164 4.72 -18.37 -9.69
CA ASN A 164 4.91 -17.70 -10.99
C ASN A 164 4.63 -16.19 -10.98
N PHE A 165 3.94 -15.67 -9.96
CA PHE A 165 3.67 -14.25 -9.76
C PHE A 165 4.76 -13.54 -8.95
N ALA A 166 5.63 -14.29 -8.27
CA ALA A 166 6.71 -13.75 -7.47
C ALA A 166 7.97 -13.55 -8.31
N SER A 167 8.90 -12.74 -7.81
CA SER A 167 10.21 -12.53 -8.42
C SER A 167 10.93 -13.86 -8.56
N ASN A 168 11.62 -14.06 -9.68
CA ASN A 168 12.35 -15.30 -9.97
C ASN A 168 11.49 -16.57 -9.85
N GLY A 169 10.16 -16.45 -9.93
CA GLY A 169 9.24 -17.59 -9.86
C GLY A 169 9.17 -18.26 -8.50
N SER A 170 9.63 -17.62 -7.41
CA SER A 170 9.63 -18.23 -6.07
C SER A 170 9.35 -17.22 -4.96
N ILE A 171 8.67 -17.68 -3.92
CA ILE A 171 8.36 -16.92 -2.70
C ILE A 171 8.78 -17.75 -1.48
N VAL A 172 9.27 -17.10 -0.42
CA VAL A 172 9.50 -17.78 0.87
C VAL A 172 8.22 -17.70 1.70
N THR A 173 7.75 -18.85 2.17
CA THR A 173 6.55 -18.98 2.99
C THR A 173 6.83 -19.81 4.25
N GLY A 174 5.84 -19.95 5.12
CA GLY A 174 5.96 -20.66 6.39
C GLY A 174 6.54 -19.82 7.53
N ILE A 175 6.86 -18.54 7.30
CA ILE A 175 7.45 -17.63 8.30
C ILE A 175 6.56 -17.54 9.54
N TYR A 176 7.12 -17.84 10.71
CA TYR A 176 6.37 -18.00 11.95
C TYR A 176 7.24 -17.79 13.19
N GLY A 177 6.81 -16.90 14.09
CA GLY A 177 7.53 -16.61 15.34
C GLY A 177 9.00 -16.22 15.11
N ASN A 178 9.85 -16.56 16.08
CA ASN A 178 11.27 -16.16 16.05
C ASN A 178 12.18 -17.20 15.37
N ASP A 179 11.74 -18.45 15.28
CA ASP A 179 12.60 -19.57 14.86
C ASP A 179 12.46 -19.90 13.35
N ILE A 180 11.32 -19.56 12.76
CA ILE A 180 10.98 -19.88 11.37
C ILE A 180 11.01 -18.58 10.55
N THR A 181 12.18 -18.29 9.99
CA THR A 181 12.53 -16.96 9.46
C THR A 181 13.14 -17.01 8.05
N VAL A 182 13.21 -15.84 7.42
CA VAL A 182 13.98 -15.59 6.20
C VAL A 182 15.02 -14.50 6.46
N ALA A 183 16.28 -14.73 6.09
CA ALA A 183 17.38 -13.80 6.29
C ALA A 183 18.02 -13.40 4.96
N PHE A 184 18.01 -12.10 4.69
CA PHE A 184 18.70 -11.47 3.58
C PHE A 184 20.09 -11.02 4.06
N SER A 185 21.13 -11.27 3.25
CA SER A 185 22.51 -10.96 3.60
C SER A 185 23.21 -10.25 2.43
N GLY A 186 24.39 -9.69 2.68
CA GLY A 186 25.14 -8.98 1.65
C GLY A 186 24.53 -7.60 1.34
N ILE A 187 23.91 -6.99 2.34
CA ILE A 187 23.19 -5.72 2.18
C ILE A 187 24.14 -4.57 2.45
N GLU A 188 24.22 -3.65 1.49
CA GLU A 188 25.00 -2.43 1.64
C GLU A 188 24.30 -1.44 2.58
N GLY A 189 24.98 -1.12 3.68
CA GLY A 189 24.57 -0.11 4.64
C GLY A 189 25.48 1.11 4.61
N THR A 190 24.91 2.26 4.95
CA THR A 190 25.56 3.57 4.90
C THR A 190 25.97 4.09 6.28
N GLY A 191 25.66 3.36 7.36
CA GLY A 191 25.76 3.86 8.73
C GLY A 191 24.69 4.91 9.09
N LYS A 192 23.75 5.19 8.17
CA LYS A 192 22.64 6.15 8.33
C LYS A 192 21.30 5.43 8.12
N PRO A 193 20.17 6.04 8.52
CA PRO A 193 18.85 5.53 8.18
C PRO A 193 18.65 5.38 6.67
N GLN A 194 18.18 4.21 6.25
CA GLN A 194 17.85 3.84 4.88
C GLN A 194 16.44 3.26 4.82
N TRP A 195 15.68 3.66 3.80
CA TRP A 195 14.42 3.00 3.52
C TRP A 195 14.70 1.58 3.02
N VAL A 196 13.93 0.62 3.53
CA VAL A 196 13.90 -0.76 3.06
C VAL A 196 12.45 -1.15 2.80
N SER A 197 12.13 -1.45 1.55
CA SER A 197 10.80 -1.90 1.13
C SER A 197 10.74 -3.42 1.14
N PHE A 198 9.80 -3.96 1.91
CA PHE A 198 9.56 -5.39 2.00
C PHE A 198 8.40 -5.75 1.07
N TYR A 199 8.68 -6.55 0.05
CA TYR A 199 7.68 -7.04 -0.89
C TYR A 199 7.16 -8.39 -0.43
N TYR A 200 5.85 -8.51 -0.31
CA TYR A 200 5.23 -9.63 0.37
C TYR A 200 3.86 -9.99 -0.20
N GLN A 201 3.41 -11.19 0.17
CA GLN A 201 2.05 -11.65 -0.02
C GLN A 201 1.46 -12.07 1.34
N ASN A 202 0.26 -11.57 1.64
CA ASN A 202 -0.53 -12.02 2.78
C ASN A 202 -1.92 -12.40 2.30
N ILE A 203 -2.28 -13.68 2.32
CA ILE A 203 -3.55 -14.18 1.76
C ILE A 203 -4.62 -14.50 2.82
N ASP A 204 -4.56 -13.88 4.00
CA ASP A 204 -5.49 -14.23 5.09
C ASP A 204 -6.97 -13.96 4.74
N ASP A 205 -7.25 -12.93 3.92
CA ASP A 205 -8.58 -12.60 3.40
C ASP A 205 -8.93 -13.31 2.07
N MET A 206 -7.95 -13.83 1.33
CA MET A 206 -8.14 -14.53 0.04
C MET A 206 -8.93 -13.74 -1.03
N GLY A 207 -9.05 -12.42 -0.92
CA GLY A 207 -9.83 -11.61 -1.87
C GLY A 207 -11.28 -11.32 -1.47
N PHE A 208 -11.79 -11.87 -0.35
CA PHE A 208 -13.18 -11.70 0.06
C PHE A 208 -13.54 -10.26 0.49
N GLY A 209 -12.55 -9.46 0.85
CA GLY A 209 -12.66 -8.05 1.22
C GLY A 209 -13.18 -7.14 0.11
N ASP A 210 -13.20 -7.59 -1.15
CA ASP A 210 -13.78 -6.87 -2.28
C ASP A 210 -15.32 -6.96 -2.33
N GLN A 211 -15.95 -7.81 -1.51
CA GLN A 211 -17.40 -7.95 -1.48
C GLN A 211 -18.07 -6.88 -0.61
N PRO A 212 -19.07 -6.13 -1.13
CA PRO A 212 -19.93 -5.27 -0.32
C PRO A 212 -20.63 -6.08 0.78
N GLY A 213 -20.39 -5.74 2.04
CA GLY A 213 -20.95 -6.47 3.18
C GLY A 213 -20.32 -7.86 3.42
N GLY A 214 -19.19 -8.18 2.79
CA GLY A 214 -18.52 -9.47 2.96
C GLY A 214 -18.10 -9.71 4.41
N THR A 215 -18.87 -10.47 5.18
CA THR A 215 -18.35 -11.23 6.32
C THR A 215 -18.09 -12.62 5.78
N PRO A 216 -16.83 -13.04 5.56
CA PRO A 216 -16.59 -14.45 5.33
C PRO A 216 -17.06 -15.19 6.58
N ASP A 217 -18.16 -15.93 6.48
CA ASP A 217 -18.57 -16.90 7.48
C ASP A 217 -17.52 -18.01 7.49
N ARG A 218 -16.52 -17.87 8.35
CA ARG A 218 -15.59 -18.95 8.70
C ARG A 218 -16.09 -19.52 10.01
N ILE A 219 -16.83 -20.61 9.94
CA ILE A 219 -17.14 -21.48 11.09
C ILE A 219 -15.83 -21.74 11.86
N GLY A 220 -15.62 -21.01 12.96
CA GLY A 220 -14.46 -21.12 13.86
C GLY A 220 -13.17 -20.35 13.47
N GLY A 221 -13.12 -19.62 12.36
CA GLY A 221 -11.91 -18.90 11.93
C GLY A 221 -11.94 -17.42 12.30
N THR A 222 -10.88 -16.90 12.94
CA THR A 222 -10.76 -15.46 13.16
C THR A 222 -10.20 -14.78 11.91
N TRP A 223 -10.91 -13.80 11.37
CA TRP A 223 -10.47 -13.05 10.19
C TRP A 223 -9.34 -12.06 10.55
N VAL A 224 -8.25 -12.11 9.78
CA VAL A 224 -7.00 -11.38 10.05
C VAL A 224 -6.69 -10.47 8.86
N LEU A 225 -6.78 -9.15 9.07
CA LEU A 225 -6.54 -8.13 8.04
C LEU A 225 -5.06 -7.76 7.82
N ARG A 226 -4.20 -8.20 8.73
CA ARG A 226 -2.78 -7.88 8.72
C ARG A 226 -2.00 -8.99 9.43
N ARG A 227 -0.86 -9.34 8.89
CA ARG A 227 0.21 -10.00 9.64
C ARG A 227 1.16 -8.93 10.16
N ILE A 228 1.88 -9.23 11.24
CA ILE A 228 2.98 -8.39 11.70
C ILE A 228 4.19 -9.30 11.73
N SER A 229 5.25 -8.90 11.04
CA SER A 229 6.52 -9.60 11.03
C SER A 229 7.51 -8.85 11.92
N SER A 230 8.41 -9.59 12.56
CA SER A 230 9.59 -9.02 13.19
C SER A 230 10.64 -8.76 12.12
N VAL A 231 11.37 -7.67 12.24
CA VAL A 231 12.54 -7.35 11.42
C VAL A 231 13.71 -7.11 12.35
N VAL A 232 14.75 -7.94 12.23
CA VAL A 232 15.96 -7.91 13.05
C VAL A 232 17.14 -7.60 12.14
N VAL A 233 17.84 -6.51 12.42
CA VAL A 233 19.04 -6.08 11.68
C VAL A 233 20.27 -6.61 12.40
N ASN A 234 21.18 -7.26 11.68
CA ASN A 234 22.48 -7.74 12.20
C ASN A 234 22.40 -8.60 13.47
N GLY A 235 21.29 -9.31 13.66
CA GLY A 235 21.04 -10.14 14.85
C GLY A 235 20.76 -9.35 16.13
N ASP A 236 20.47 -8.05 16.04
CA ASP A 236 20.11 -7.21 17.19
C ASP A 236 18.67 -7.49 17.65
N GLU A 237 18.52 -8.53 18.48
CA GLU A 237 17.25 -8.93 19.07
C GLU A 237 16.75 -7.95 20.16
N GLU A 238 17.57 -7.00 20.61
CA GLU A 238 17.14 -5.96 21.54
C GLU A 238 16.35 -4.84 20.83
N ASN A 239 16.60 -4.64 19.52
CA ASN A 239 15.96 -3.60 18.70
C ASN A 239 15.13 -4.21 17.54
N VAL A 240 14.08 -4.96 17.89
CA VAL A 240 13.17 -5.53 16.89
C VAL A 240 12.26 -4.46 16.28
N HIS A 241 12.22 -4.39 14.95
CA HIS A 241 11.32 -3.53 14.20
C HIS A 241 10.03 -4.28 13.83
N GLU A 242 8.89 -3.60 13.91
CA GLU A 242 7.61 -4.16 13.45
C GLU A 242 7.38 -3.88 11.95
N LEU A 243 7.03 -4.92 11.21
CA LEU A 243 6.65 -4.83 9.80
C LEU A 243 5.19 -5.22 9.61
N ARG A 244 4.33 -4.24 9.36
CA ARG A 244 2.88 -4.45 9.24
C ARG A 244 2.50 -4.79 7.80
N GLN A 245 2.14 -6.05 7.59
CA GLN A 245 1.88 -6.60 6.27
C GLN A 245 0.37 -6.81 6.08
N ARG A 246 -0.28 -5.81 5.48
CA ARG A 246 -1.72 -5.84 5.14
C ARG A 246 -2.05 -7.01 4.24
N ASP A 247 -3.27 -7.51 4.38
CA ASP A 247 -3.81 -8.47 3.44
C ASP A 247 -3.63 -8.06 1.96
N THR A 248 -3.42 -9.05 1.12
CA THR A 248 -3.25 -8.97 -0.33
C THR A 248 -4.19 -9.97 -0.98
N HIS A 249 -4.57 -9.72 -2.23
CA HIS A 249 -5.22 -10.76 -3.00
C HIS A 249 -4.23 -11.90 -3.30
N LYS A 250 -4.73 -13.13 -3.44
CA LYS A 250 -3.87 -14.25 -3.89
C LYS A 250 -3.19 -13.89 -5.23
N SER A 251 -1.89 -14.16 -5.30
CA SER A 251 -1.00 -13.85 -6.43
C SER A 251 -0.69 -12.36 -6.65
N ILE A 252 -0.99 -11.51 -5.68
CA ILE A 252 -0.63 -10.08 -5.72
C ILE A 252 0.46 -9.81 -4.68
N ILE A 253 1.57 -9.23 -5.13
CA ILE A 253 2.62 -8.71 -4.26
C ILE A 253 2.33 -7.24 -3.99
N LEU A 254 2.31 -6.87 -2.72
CA LEU A 254 2.38 -5.47 -2.27
C LEU A 254 3.69 -5.26 -1.51
N SER A 255 3.97 -4.02 -1.15
CA SER A 255 5.15 -3.67 -0.38
C SER A 255 4.82 -2.74 0.77
N THR A 256 5.66 -2.80 1.81
CA THR A 256 5.63 -1.86 2.93
C THR A 256 7.07 -1.40 3.21
N PRO A 257 7.35 -0.09 3.13
CA PRO A 257 8.64 0.46 3.47
C PRO A 257 8.80 0.62 4.99
N SER A 258 10.01 0.39 5.48
CA SER A 258 10.45 0.67 6.85
C SER A 258 11.78 1.40 6.82
N LEU A 259 11.97 2.36 7.73
CA LEU A 259 13.24 3.07 7.88
C LEU A 259 14.11 2.30 8.87
N LEU A 260 15.24 1.78 8.41
CA LEU A 260 16.17 0.97 9.20
C LEU A 260 17.54 1.63 9.21
N THR A 261 18.31 1.44 10.29
CA THR A 261 19.73 1.86 10.31
C THR A 261 20.58 0.63 10.07
N LEU A 262 21.32 0.62 8.96
CA LEU A 262 22.25 -0.44 8.59
C LEU A 262 23.68 0.02 8.89
N ASP A 263 24.52 -0.88 9.41
CA ASP A 263 25.93 -0.60 9.65
C ASP A 263 26.64 -0.26 8.33
N GLU A 264 27.68 0.57 8.39
CA GLU A 264 28.45 0.92 7.19
C GLU A 264 29.14 -0.33 6.59
N GLY A 265 28.88 -0.61 5.30
CA GLY A 265 29.47 -1.70 4.54
C GLY A 265 28.46 -2.77 4.08
N SER A 266 28.98 -3.85 3.46
CA SER A 266 28.18 -4.85 2.73
C SER A 266 27.73 -6.06 3.55
N GLU A 267 28.14 -6.17 4.81
CA GLU A 267 27.94 -7.37 5.62
C GLU A 267 26.63 -7.37 6.41
N ASN A 268 25.73 -6.41 6.14
CA ASN A 268 24.48 -6.33 6.86
C ASN A 268 23.57 -7.51 6.53
N THR A 269 22.80 -7.90 7.54
CA THR A 269 21.75 -8.92 7.44
C THR A 269 20.43 -8.35 7.93
N ILE A 270 19.34 -8.73 7.27
CA ILE A 270 17.97 -8.42 7.68
C ILE A 270 17.22 -9.75 7.78
N THR A 271 16.83 -10.10 9.00
CA THR A 271 16.05 -11.31 9.29
C THR A 271 14.59 -10.93 9.53
N VAL A 272 13.69 -11.59 8.80
CA VAL A 272 12.24 -11.42 8.92
C VAL A 272 11.65 -12.67 9.56
N GLY A 273 11.01 -12.49 10.71
CA GLY A 273 10.24 -13.50 11.43
C GLY A 273 8.77 -13.11 11.57
N GLY A 274 8.06 -13.77 12.48
CA GLY A 274 6.66 -13.48 12.77
C GLY A 274 6.46 -12.86 14.16
N LEU A 275 5.60 -11.85 14.24
CA LEU A 275 5.30 -11.12 15.47
C LEU A 275 3.80 -11.21 15.81
N TRP A 276 3.47 -11.17 17.11
CA TRP A 276 2.08 -11.25 17.57
C TRP A 276 1.22 -10.10 17.03
N ASN A 277 0.16 -10.44 16.28
CA ASN A 277 -0.76 -9.46 15.69
C ASN A 277 -2.11 -9.33 16.44
N GLY A 278 -2.25 -9.99 17.59
CA GLY A 278 -3.51 -10.15 18.31
C GLY A 278 -4.23 -11.47 18.06
N ASN A 279 -3.77 -12.28 17.10
CA ASN A 279 -4.35 -13.56 16.72
C ASN A 279 -3.32 -14.69 16.69
N ASP A 280 -2.18 -14.42 16.07
CA ASP A 280 -1.12 -15.40 15.82
C ASP A 280 0.22 -14.66 15.62
N THR A 281 1.31 -15.40 15.44
CA THR A 281 2.67 -14.92 15.17
C THR A 281 3.13 -15.28 13.75
N LYS A 282 2.19 -15.40 12.79
CA LYS A 282 2.50 -15.71 11.41
C LYS A 282 3.02 -14.46 10.67
N GLY A 283 4.19 -14.57 10.02
CA GLY A 283 4.70 -13.58 9.08
C GLY A 283 4.08 -13.70 7.69
N ALA A 284 4.09 -12.65 6.88
CA ALA A 284 3.63 -12.75 5.48
C ALA A 284 4.67 -13.48 4.61
N ASP A 285 4.24 -14.00 3.47
CA ASP A 285 5.13 -14.66 2.52
C ASP A 285 6.03 -13.60 1.87
N SER A 286 7.33 -13.86 1.77
CA SER A 286 8.35 -12.87 1.38
C SER A 286 8.82 -13.09 -0.06
N ASP A 287 8.73 -12.05 -0.89
CA ASP A 287 9.16 -12.03 -2.30
C ASP A 287 10.59 -11.47 -2.45
N ARG A 288 10.80 -10.25 -1.97
CA ARG A 288 12.10 -9.55 -2.01
C ARG A 288 12.13 -8.39 -1.03
N ILE A 289 13.32 -7.87 -0.78
CA ILE A 289 13.49 -6.52 -0.22
C ILE A 289 14.17 -5.61 -1.23
N VAL A 290 13.89 -4.31 -1.13
CA VAL A 290 14.59 -3.27 -1.89
C VAL A 290 15.15 -2.25 -0.90
N VAL A 291 16.47 -2.08 -0.90
CA VAL A 291 17.21 -1.21 0.01
C VAL A 291 17.59 0.05 -0.74
N TYR A 292 17.11 1.20 -0.27
CA TYR A 292 17.32 2.49 -0.92
C TYR A 292 18.56 3.19 -0.35
N PRO A 293 19.17 4.13 -1.09
CA PRO A 293 20.18 5.02 -0.56
C PRO A 293 19.67 5.79 0.66
N SER A 294 20.57 6.20 1.56
CA SER A 294 20.23 7.11 2.64
C SER A 294 19.87 8.49 2.09
N GLU A 295 19.02 9.22 2.79
CA GLU A 295 18.84 10.65 2.54
C GLU A 295 20.13 11.42 2.91
N ASP A 296 20.44 12.46 2.13
CA ASP A 296 21.61 13.32 2.34
C ASP A 296 21.42 14.34 3.46
#